data_AF-A0A1U9K7N0-F1
#
_entry.id   AF-A0A1U9K7N0-F1
#
_cell.length_a   1.000
_cell.length_b   1.000
_cell.length_c   1.000
_cell.angle_alpha   90.00
_cell.angle_beta   90.00
_cell.angle_gamma   90.00
#
_symmetry.space_group_name_H-M   'P 1'
#
loop_
_entity.id
_entity.type
_entity.pdbx_description
1 polymer ?
#
loop_
_entity_poly.entity_id
_entity_poly.type
_entity_poly.pdbx_seq_one_letter_code
_entity_poly.pdbx_strand_id
1 'polypeptide(L)'
;MKGKLKRWSKIGCIYAVVIVLTVVATHFYHERETMRYIQAYKDAGGDEVLSDISDTYKLIVENYSNYKLGTDTKRKIVRTLDQLQDQLEEVDRQINQNKSIQHKIDFSFIYHDMKLVRLSLSDTTKDDIVPVIVLHANEGLKELEKEITYIEYR
;
A
#
# COMPACT_ATOMS: atom_id res chain seq x y z
N MET A 1 -46.30 27.09 -30.97
CA MET A 1 -45.07 27.19 -30.15
C MET A 1 -45.03 26.27 -28.93
N LYS A 2 -46.12 26.10 -28.15
CA LYS A 2 -46.15 25.26 -26.93
C LYS A 2 -45.73 23.78 -27.13
N GLY A 3 -46.01 23.18 -28.30
CA GLY A 3 -45.67 21.78 -28.59
C GLY A 3 -44.18 21.51 -28.87
N LYS A 4 -43.44 22.49 -29.42
CA LYS A 4 -41.98 22.35 -29.63
C LYS A 4 -41.25 22.41 -28.29
N LEU A 5 -41.57 23.39 -27.43
CA LEU A 5 -40.96 23.54 -26.10
C LEU A 5 -41.10 22.29 -25.21
N LYS A 6 -42.28 21.65 -25.24
CA LYS A 6 -42.58 20.41 -24.51
C LYS A 6 -41.81 19.19 -25.06
N ARG A 7 -41.39 19.22 -26.32
CA ARG A 7 -40.57 18.18 -26.96
C ARG A 7 -39.09 18.34 -26.60
N TRP A 8 -38.59 19.57 -26.58
CA TRP A 8 -37.22 19.90 -26.15
C TRP A 8 -37.01 19.60 -24.66
N SER A 9 -37.99 19.86 -23.79
CA SER A 9 -37.89 19.50 -22.36
C SER A 9 -37.87 17.99 -22.14
N LYS A 10 -38.63 17.21 -22.91
CA LYS A 10 -38.59 15.73 -22.86
C LYS A 10 -37.24 15.18 -23.29
N ILE A 11 -36.66 15.73 -24.37
CA ILE A 11 -35.32 15.34 -24.84
C ILE A 11 -34.26 15.69 -23.77
N GLY A 12 -34.29 16.90 -23.22
CA GLY A 12 -33.38 17.30 -22.14
C GLY A 12 -33.49 16.41 -20.89
N CYS A 13 -34.71 16.01 -20.52
CA CYS A 13 -34.94 15.12 -19.38
C CYS A 13 -34.37 13.71 -19.62
N ILE A 14 -34.51 13.17 -20.83
CA ILE A 14 -33.92 11.88 -21.21
C ILE A 14 -32.39 11.94 -21.13
N TYR A 15 -31.77 12.99 -21.67
CA TYR A 15 -30.32 13.17 -21.59
C TYR A 15 -29.84 13.32 -20.14
N ALA A 16 -30.56 14.07 -19.30
CA ALA A 16 -30.25 14.18 -17.87
C ALA A 16 -30.31 12.81 -17.16
N VAL A 17 -31.32 11.99 -17.46
CA VAL A 17 -31.43 10.62 -16.93
C VAL A 17 -30.27 9.75 -17.41
N VAL A 18 -29.89 9.80 -18.68
CA VAL A 18 -28.74 9.05 -19.20
C VAL A 18 -27.44 9.47 -18.54
N ILE A 19 -27.22 10.78 -18.32
CA ILE A 19 -26.04 11.28 -17.63
C ILE A 19 -26.01 10.76 -16.19
N VAL A 20 -27.12 10.88 -15.46
CA VAL A 20 -27.23 10.40 -14.07
C VAL A 20 -26.97 8.89 -14.00
N LEU A 21 -27.59 8.10 -14.89
CA LEU A 21 -27.38 6.65 -14.94
C LEU A 21 -25.93 6.30 -15.26
N THR A 22 -25.29 7.04 -16.16
CA THR A 22 -23.89 6.83 -16.51
C THR A 22 -22.99 7.11 -15.32
N VAL A 23 -23.19 8.23 -14.62
CA VAL A 23 -22.41 8.61 -13.42
C VAL A 23 -22.60 7.57 -12.31
N VAL A 24 -23.83 7.15 -12.04
CA VAL A 24 -24.13 6.12 -11.04
C VAL A 24 -23.49 4.79 -11.43
N ALA A 25 -23.62 4.35 -12.68
CA ALA A 25 -23.02 3.11 -13.16
C ALA A 25 -21.49 3.13 -13.07
N THR A 26 -20.84 4.26 -13.42
CA THR A 26 -19.39 4.42 -13.28
C THR A 26 -18.94 4.38 -11.83
N HIS A 27 -19.70 5.01 -10.91
CA HIS A 27 -19.40 4.98 -9.48
C HIS A 27 -19.46 3.55 -8.93
N PHE A 28 -20.55 2.83 -9.19
CA PHE A 28 -20.70 1.43 -8.79
C PHE A 28 -19.63 0.51 -9.39
N TYR A 29 -19.20 0.79 -10.62
CA TYR A 29 -18.13 0.03 -11.26
C TYR A 29 -16.79 0.23 -10.54
N HIS A 30 -16.44 1.49 -10.23
CA HIS A 30 -15.19 1.80 -9.53
C HIS A 30 -15.17 1.23 -8.11
N GLU A 31 -16.26 1.36 -7.37
CA GLU A 31 -16.38 0.81 -6.00
C GLU A 31 -16.17 -0.72 -5.99
N ARG A 32 -16.76 -1.45 -6.95
CA ARG A 32 -16.55 -2.90 -7.08
C ARG A 32 -15.12 -3.27 -7.47
N GLU A 33 -14.48 -2.52 -8.36
CA GLU A 33 -13.09 -2.78 -8.71
C GLU A 33 -12.14 -2.51 -7.54
N THR A 34 -12.34 -1.42 -6.80
CA THR A 34 -11.57 -1.11 -5.59
C THR A 34 -11.72 -2.20 -4.52
N MET A 35 -12.95 -2.65 -4.24
CA MET A 35 -13.19 -3.72 -3.27
C MET A 35 -12.54 -5.04 -3.68
N ARG A 36 -12.61 -5.41 -4.97
CA ARG A 36 -11.92 -6.60 -5.48
C ARG A 36 -10.40 -6.48 -5.38
N TYR A 37 -9.87 -5.29 -5.59
CA TYR A 37 -8.44 -5.03 -5.47
C TYR A 37 -7.94 -5.14 -4.04
N ILE A 38 -8.64 -4.51 -3.08
CA ILE A 38 -8.31 -4.64 -1.66
C ILE A 38 -8.46 -6.07 -1.19
N GLN A 39 -9.50 -6.78 -1.65
CA GLN A 39 -9.64 -8.20 -1.36
C GLN A 39 -8.47 -9.02 -1.92
N ALA A 40 -8.04 -8.76 -3.16
CA ALA A 40 -6.88 -9.45 -3.74
C ALA A 40 -5.59 -9.19 -2.95
N TYR A 41 -5.41 -7.97 -2.44
CA TYR A 41 -4.30 -7.62 -1.55
C TYR A 41 -4.36 -8.39 -0.21
N LYS A 42 -5.55 -8.47 0.41
CA LYS A 42 -5.77 -9.24 1.64
C LYS A 42 -5.56 -10.74 1.42
N ASP A 43 -6.09 -11.28 0.33
CA ASP A 43 -5.97 -12.69 -0.03
C ASP A 43 -4.52 -13.08 -0.36
N ALA A 44 -3.72 -12.15 -0.91
CA ALA A 44 -2.29 -12.32 -1.14
C ALA A 44 -1.44 -12.27 0.15
N GLY A 45 -2.05 -11.95 1.30
CA GLY A 45 -1.36 -11.83 2.59
C GLY A 45 -0.61 -10.51 2.77
N GLY A 46 -0.99 -9.45 2.04
CA GLY A 46 -0.29 -8.17 2.10
C GLY A 46 -0.23 -7.58 3.52
N ASP A 47 -1.32 -7.66 4.27
CA ASP A 47 -1.37 -7.17 5.67
C ASP A 47 -0.41 -7.94 6.59
N GLU A 48 -0.28 -9.26 6.39
CA GLU A 48 0.64 -10.10 7.16
C GLU A 48 2.09 -9.71 6.87
N VAL A 49 2.45 -9.55 5.59
CA VAL A 49 3.80 -9.15 5.18
C VAL A 49 4.16 -7.76 5.73
N LEU A 50 3.26 -6.78 5.65
CA LEU A 50 3.51 -5.45 6.22
C LEU A 50 3.64 -5.50 7.75
N SER A 51 2.81 -6.32 8.41
CA SER A 51 2.89 -6.51 9.86
C SER A 51 4.24 -7.10 10.28
N ASP A 52 4.70 -8.14 9.59
CA ASP A 52 5.98 -8.80 9.84
C ASP A 52 7.18 -7.88 9.60
N ILE A 53 7.11 -6.99 8.59
CA ILE A 53 8.12 -5.95 8.36
C ILE A 53 8.14 -4.96 9.54
N SER A 54 6.97 -4.47 9.97
CA SER A 54 6.85 -3.57 11.12
C SER A 54 7.41 -4.20 12.39
N ASP A 55 7.10 -5.48 12.65
CA ASP A 55 7.58 -6.18 13.83
C ASP A 55 9.08 -6.44 13.78
N THR A 56 9.63 -6.73 12.59
CA THR A 56 11.07 -6.79 12.38
C THR A 56 11.74 -5.44 12.68
N TYR A 57 11.14 -4.33 12.27
CA TYR A 57 11.64 -2.98 12.58
C TYR A 57 11.58 -2.65 14.07
N LYS A 58 10.46 -2.97 14.75
CA LYS A 58 10.35 -2.82 16.21
C LYS A 58 11.44 -3.62 16.92
N LEU A 59 11.65 -4.87 16.52
CA LEU A 59 12.69 -5.73 17.07
C LEU A 59 14.09 -5.10 16.92
N ILE A 60 14.40 -4.49 15.77
CA ILE A 60 15.69 -3.79 15.59
C ILE A 60 15.83 -2.63 16.58
N VAL A 61 14.80 -1.76 16.67
CA VAL A 61 14.81 -0.59 17.55
C VAL A 61 14.91 -1.00 19.03
N GLU A 62 14.13 -1.99 19.46
CA GLU A 62 14.15 -2.52 20.81
C GLU A 62 15.50 -3.13 21.17
N ASN A 63 16.08 -3.89 20.24
CA ASN A 63 17.41 -4.45 20.46
C ASN A 63 18.43 -3.32 20.63
N TYR A 64 18.55 -2.39 19.68
CA TYR A 64 19.50 -1.27 19.80
C TYR A 64 19.28 -0.38 21.02
N SER A 65 18.04 -0.25 21.51
CA SER A 65 17.72 0.52 22.72
C SER A 65 18.21 -0.17 24.00
N ASN A 66 18.27 -1.50 24.02
CA ASN A 66 18.64 -2.28 25.19
C ASN A 66 20.09 -2.81 25.14
N TYR A 67 20.58 -3.19 23.96
CA TYR A 67 21.87 -3.83 23.71
C TYR A 67 22.38 -3.53 22.29
N LYS A 68 23.70 -3.48 22.07
CA LYS A 68 24.20 -3.44 20.67
C LYS A 68 23.87 -4.76 19.97
N LEU A 69 23.27 -4.70 18.78
CA LEU A 69 23.00 -5.90 17.97
C LEU A 69 24.32 -6.63 17.65
N GLY A 70 24.38 -7.91 18.00
CA GLY A 70 25.49 -8.77 17.58
C GLY A 70 25.48 -9.01 16.07
N THR A 71 26.65 -9.28 15.49
CA THR A 71 26.81 -9.52 14.05
C THR A 71 25.91 -10.64 13.52
N ASP A 72 25.73 -11.71 14.29
CA ASP A 72 24.86 -12.83 13.89
C ASP A 72 23.39 -12.44 13.87
N THR A 73 22.94 -11.65 14.84
CA THR A 73 21.57 -11.12 14.89
C THR A 73 21.30 -10.19 13.70
N LYS A 74 22.25 -9.30 13.36
CA LYS A 74 22.15 -8.44 12.18
C LYS A 74 22.01 -9.25 10.90
N ARG A 75 22.83 -10.29 10.70
CA ARG A 75 22.70 -11.17 9.53
C ARG A 75 21.35 -11.89 9.50
N LYS A 76 20.83 -12.34 10.64
CA LYS A 76 19.52 -12.97 10.73
C LYS A 76 18.42 -11.99 10.30
N ILE A 77 18.46 -10.77 10.81
CA ILE A 77 17.50 -9.71 10.48
C ILE A 77 17.56 -9.37 8.98
N VAL A 78 18.76 -9.20 8.41
CA VAL A 78 18.91 -8.92 6.98
C VAL A 78 18.29 -10.03 6.14
N ARG A 79 18.52 -11.30 6.47
CA ARG A 79 17.88 -12.44 5.77
C ARG A 79 16.37 -12.42 5.89
N THR A 80 15.83 -12.09 7.06
CA THR A 80 14.38 -11.95 7.27
C THR A 80 13.82 -10.81 6.41
N LEU A 81 14.50 -9.67 6.35
CA LEU A 81 14.10 -8.56 5.48
C LEU A 81 14.16 -8.91 3.99
N ASP A 82 15.15 -9.70 3.55
CA ASP A 82 15.20 -10.19 2.17
C ASP A 82 14.00 -11.09 1.85
N GLN A 83 13.66 -12.02 2.75
CA GLN A 83 12.49 -12.89 2.59
C GLN A 83 11.18 -12.09 2.54
N LEU A 84 11.03 -11.12 3.43
CA LEU A 84 9.84 -10.25 3.46
C LEU A 84 9.74 -9.37 2.22
N GLN A 85 10.88 -8.92 1.67
CA GLN A 85 10.87 -8.17 0.41
C GLN A 85 10.38 -9.07 -0.73
N ASP A 86 10.89 -10.29 -0.84
CA ASP A 86 10.47 -11.24 -1.87
C ASP A 86 8.96 -11.54 -1.77
N GLN A 87 8.44 -11.68 -0.55
CA GLN A 87 7.00 -11.85 -0.29
C GLN A 87 6.20 -10.60 -0.68
N LEU A 88 6.71 -9.40 -0.38
CA LEU A 88 6.06 -8.15 -0.76
C LEU A 88 6.05 -7.94 -2.28
N GLU A 89 7.13 -8.29 -2.97
CA GLU A 89 7.22 -8.28 -4.44
C GLU A 89 6.22 -9.27 -5.06
N GLU A 90 6.01 -10.43 -4.43
CA GLU A 90 5.00 -11.39 -4.83
C GLU A 90 3.59 -10.80 -4.69
N VAL A 91 3.28 -10.17 -3.55
CA VAL A 91 2.00 -9.47 -3.31
C VAL A 91 1.78 -8.38 -4.36
N ASP A 92 2.76 -7.51 -4.56
CA ASP A 92 2.75 -6.44 -5.56
C ASP A 92 2.45 -7.01 -6.96
N ARG A 93 3.17 -8.07 -7.35
CA ARG A 93 2.96 -8.74 -8.64
C ARG A 93 1.58 -9.36 -8.76
N GLN A 94 0.96 -9.86 -7.69
CA GLN A 94 -0.38 -10.44 -7.73
C GLN A 94 -1.47 -9.37 -7.86
N ILE A 95 -1.33 -8.25 -7.15
CA ILE A 95 -2.36 -7.20 -7.12
C ILE A 95 -2.28 -6.25 -8.32
N ASN A 96 -1.07 -5.99 -8.85
CA ASN A 96 -0.85 -5.02 -9.92
C ASN A 96 -1.00 -5.58 -11.34
N GLN A 97 -1.46 -6.83 -11.51
CA GLN A 97 -1.72 -7.42 -12.84
C GLN A 97 -2.83 -6.70 -13.61
N ASN A 98 -3.79 -6.09 -12.89
CA ASN A 98 -4.92 -5.40 -13.48
C ASN A 98 -4.65 -3.88 -13.61
N LYS A 99 -4.69 -3.38 -14.84
CA LYS A 99 -4.37 -1.97 -15.18
C LYS A 99 -5.51 -0.97 -14.88
N SER A 100 -6.70 -1.43 -14.50
CA SER A 100 -7.93 -0.61 -14.44
C SER A 100 -8.07 0.27 -13.19
N ILE A 101 -7.19 0.11 -12.20
CA ILE A 101 -7.42 0.64 -10.85
C ILE A 101 -6.91 2.08 -10.75
N GLN A 102 -7.79 2.99 -10.34
CA GLN A 102 -7.48 4.43 -10.22
C GLN A 102 -6.48 4.74 -9.10
N HIS A 103 -6.52 4.00 -7.98
CA HIS A 103 -5.62 4.20 -6.85
C HIS A 103 -4.95 2.87 -6.51
N LYS A 104 -3.68 2.75 -6.90
CA LYS A 104 -2.87 1.55 -6.66
C LYS A 104 -2.07 1.74 -5.38
N ILE A 105 -1.88 0.63 -4.68
CA ILE A 105 -0.97 0.58 -3.53
C ILE A 105 0.44 0.64 -4.10
N ASP A 106 1.23 1.61 -3.66
CA ASP A 106 2.62 1.81 -4.09
C ASP A 106 3.59 1.37 -3.00
N PHE A 107 4.27 0.25 -3.22
CA PHE A 107 5.28 -0.29 -2.31
C PHE A 107 6.69 0.29 -2.52
N SER A 108 6.88 1.20 -3.48
CA SER A 108 8.20 1.73 -3.86
C SER A 108 8.97 2.32 -2.68
N PHE A 109 8.27 3.04 -1.79
CA PHE A 109 8.85 3.60 -0.58
C PHE A 109 9.30 2.52 0.41
N ILE A 110 8.51 1.45 0.57
CA ILE A 110 8.85 0.31 1.44
C ILE A 110 10.10 -0.40 0.93
N TYR A 111 10.19 -0.67 -0.38
CA TYR A 111 11.38 -1.28 -0.97
C TYR A 111 12.63 -0.42 -0.77
N HIS A 112 12.49 0.90 -0.90
CA HIS A 112 13.59 1.84 -0.66
C HIS A 112 14.05 1.78 0.80
N ASP A 113 13.11 1.86 1.74
CA ASP A 113 13.41 1.87 3.17
C ASP A 113 13.99 0.55 3.66
N MET A 114 13.45 -0.59 3.22
CA MET A 114 14.01 -1.92 3.49
C MET A 114 15.45 -2.03 3.00
N LYS A 115 15.75 -1.48 1.81
CA LYS A 115 17.13 -1.42 1.30
C LYS A 115 18.03 -0.57 2.19
N LEU A 116 17.59 0.60 2.64
CA LEU A 116 18.37 1.44 3.54
C LEU A 116 18.63 0.76 4.88
N VAL A 117 17.63 0.09 5.46
CA VAL A 117 17.76 -0.67 6.71
C VAL A 117 18.76 -1.82 6.56
N ARG A 118 18.71 -2.60 5.47
CA ARG A 118 19.69 -3.68 5.25
C ARG A 118 21.11 -3.14 5.08
N LEU A 119 21.28 -2.05 4.34
CA LEU A 119 22.58 -1.42 4.13
C LEU A 119 23.16 -0.90 5.44
N SER A 120 22.32 -0.28 6.29
CA SER A 120 22.77 0.21 7.60
C SER A 120 23.09 -0.92 8.57
N LEU A 121 22.34 -2.03 8.56
CA LEU A 121 22.66 -3.22 9.35
C LEU A 121 23.93 -3.95 8.90
N SER A 122 24.27 -3.84 7.61
CA SER A 122 25.48 -4.46 7.05
C SER A 122 26.73 -3.62 7.24
N ASP A 123 26.59 -2.31 7.39
CA ASP A 123 27.68 -1.36 7.57
C ASP A 123 27.92 -1.08 9.06
N THR A 124 28.97 -1.68 9.62
CA THR A 124 29.33 -1.52 11.04
C THR A 124 29.70 -0.09 11.43
N THR A 125 29.97 0.79 10.46
CA THR A 125 30.28 2.20 10.72
C THR A 125 29.04 3.06 10.95
N LYS A 126 27.84 2.53 10.64
CA LYS A 126 26.56 3.23 10.70
C LYS A 126 25.65 2.77 11.83
N ASP A 127 26.20 2.03 12.79
CA ASP A 127 25.43 1.42 13.89
C ASP A 127 24.68 2.43 14.76
N ASP A 128 25.18 3.65 14.86
CA ASP A 128 24.59 4.77 15.59
C ASP A 128 23.34 5.33 14.90
N ILE A 129 23.26 5.25 13.57
CA ILE A 129 22.14 5.77 12.78
C ILE A 129 21.11 4.70 12.40
N VAL A 130 21.40 3.40 12.61
CA VAL A 130 20.44 2.31 12.32
C VAL A 130 19.07 2.54 12.97
N PRO A 131 18.95 2.88 14.27
CA PRO A 131 17.64 3.07 14.90
C PRO A 131 16.84 4.21 14.24
N VAL A 132 17.50 5.28 13.82
CA VAL A 132 16.87 6.43 13.15
C VAL A 132 16.32 6.03 11.78
N ILE A 133 17.12 5.31 10.99
CA ILE A 133 16.71 4.81 9.67
C ILE A 133 15.50 3.87 9.81
N VAL A 134 15.53 2.98 10.79
CA VAL A 134 14.45 2.01 11.04
C VAL A 134 13.18 2.70 11.54
N LEU A 135 13.30 3.73 12.39
CA LEU A 135 12.15 4.54 12.81
C LEU A 135 11.49 5.22 11.61
N HIS A 136 12.28 5.83 10.73
CA HIS A 136 11.74 6.46 9.52
C HIS A 136 11.06 5.45 8.59
N ALA A 137 11.68 4.28 8.39
CA ALA A 137 11.10 3.19 7.61
C ALA A 137 9.76 2.71 8.19
N ASN A 138 9.65 2.64 9.53
CA ASN A 138 8.42 2.26 10.21
C ASN A 138 7.33 3.34 10.13
N GLU A 139 7.71 4.62 10.08
CA GLU A 139 6.75 5.71 9.81
C GLU A 139 6.19 5.62 8.39
N GLY A 140 7.05 5.36 7.39
CA GLY A 140 6.63 5.13 6.00
C GLY A 140 5.65 3.96 5.88
N LEU A 141 5.91 2.86 6.58
CA LEU A 141 5.01 1.70 6.62
C LEU A 141 3.64 2.04 7.20
N LYS A 142 3.59 2.78 8.31
CA LYS A 142 2.31 3.23 8.91
C LYS A 142 1.53 4.17 8.00
N GLU A 143 2.22 5.01 7.23
CA GLU A 143 1.55 5.89 6.28
C GLU A 143 0.91 5.09 5.13
N LEU A 144 1.61 4.06 4.64
CA LEU A 144 1.06 3.13 3.66
C LEU A 144 -0.16 2.37 4.21
N GLU A 145 -0.11 1.88 5.45
CA GLU A 145 -1.25 1.21 6.09
C GLU A 145 -2.48 2.14 6.17
N LYS A 146 -2.29 3.43 6.47
CA LYS A 146 -3.37 4.42 6.44
C LYS A 146 -3.91 4.64 5.03
N GLU A 147 -3.05 4.68 4.03
CA GLU A 147 -3.46 4.80 2.62
C GLU A 147 -4.31 3.59 2.21
N ILE A 148 -3.87 2.37 2.53
CA ILE A 148 -4.62 1.13 2.26
C ILE A 148 -5.99 1.17 2.96
N THR A 149 -6.02 1.57 4.23
CA THR A 149 -7.26 1.74 4.99
C THR A 149 -8.17 2.79 4.34
N TYR A 150 -7.60 3.90 3.86
CA TYR A 150 -8.36 4.94 3.17
C TYR A 150 -8.96 4.42 1.84
N ILE A 151 -8.24 3.57 1.10
CA ILE A 151 -8.76 2.93 -0.11
C ILE A 151 -9.93 1.98 0.21
N GLU A 152 -9.85 1.26 1.33
CA GLU A 152 -10.89 0.30 1.74
C GLU A 152 -12.21 0.98 2.14
N TYR A 153 -12.15 2.13 2.82
CA TYR A 153 -13.34 2.79 3.38
C TYR A 153 -13.88 3.97 2.55
N ARG A 154 -13.42 4.13 1.30
CA ARG A 154 -13.86 5.17 0.37
C ARG A 154 -14.99 4.68 -0.54
#